data_AF-A0A961CX44-F1
#
_entry.id   AF-A0A961CX44-F1
#
_cell.length_a   1.000
_cell.length_b   1.000
_cell.length_c   1.000
_cell.angle_alpha   90.00
_cell.angle_beta   90.00
_cell.angle_gamma   90.00
#
_symmetry.space_group_name_H-M   'P 1'
#
loop_
_entity.id
_entity.type
_entity.pdbx_description
1 polymer ?
#
loop_
_entity_poly.entity_id
_entity_poly.type
_entity_poly.pdbx_seq_one_letter_code
_entity_poly.pdbx_strand_id
1 'polypeptide(L)'
;LLDPGDGGSRQLVLCDEVLTPDSSRLWAARDWTPGATPHGFDKQPVRDHLDGLAWDKTPPPPALPDEVVDRTARRYRDAYERVCGVSLDDWPDADRG
;
A
#
# COMPACT_ATOMS: atom_id res chain seq x y z
N LEU A 1 -3.16 27.65 -1.94
CA LEU A 1 -2.30 27.37 -0.77
C LEU A 1 -2.85 28.24 0.36
N LEU A 2 -3.34 27.64 1.45
CA LEU A 2 -4.21 28.29 2.44
C LEU A 2 -3.72 29.70 2.82
N ASP A 3 -4.56 30.69 2.54
CA ASP A 3 -4.31 32.11 2.81
C ASP A 3 -4.63 32.41 4.28
N PRO A 4 -3.68 32.90 5.10
CA PRO A 4 -3.98 33.35 6.46
C PRO A 4 -4.64 34.73 6.39
N GLY A 5 -5.91 34.76 5.98
CA GLY A 5 -6.75 35.91 6.23
C GLY A 5 -6.93 36.03 7.74
N ASP A 6 -6.34 37.06 8.32
CA ASP A 6 -6.26 37.38 9.75
C ASP A 6 -5.09 36.73 10.51
N GLY A 7 -4.54 37.46 11.49
CA GLY A 7 -3.26 37.23 12.17
C GLY A 7 -3.14 35.98 13.05
N GLY A 8 -3.77 34.87 12.67
CA GLY A 8 -3.59 33.54 13.26
C GLY A 8 -2.41 32.76 12.66
N SER A 9 -1.75 31.94 13.49
CA SER A 9 -0.66 31.05 13.06
C SER A 9 -1.09 30.16 11.90
N ARG A 10 -0.30 30.11 10.82
CA ARG A 10 -0.53 29.18 9.69
C ARG A 10 -0.55 27.75 10.20
N GLN A 11 -1.69 27.08 10.08
CA GLN A 11 -1.83 25.67 10.44
C GLN A 11 -1.25 24.78 9.34
N LEU A 12 -0.39 23.84 9.73
CA LEU A 12 0.09 22.80 8.84
C LEU A 12 -1.03 21.77 8.64
N VAL A 13 -1.32 21.43 7.39
CA VAL A 13 -2.30 20.42 7.02
C VAL A 13 -1.59 19.30 6.27
N LEU A 14 -1.87 18.06 6.66
CA LEU A 14 -1.41 16.87 5.95
C LEU A 14 -2.37 16.58 4.79
N CYS A 15 -1.81 16.34 3.62
CA CYS A 15 -2.52 16.00 2.39
C CYS A 15 -1.98 14.67 1.84
N ASP A 16 -2.52 14.24 0.70
CA ASP A 16 -2.17 12.98 0.03
C ASP A 16 -2.57 11.74 0.86
N GLU A 17 -2.06 10.57 0.50
CA GLU A 17 -2.23 9.35 1.28
C GLU A 17 -1.29 9.27 2.49
N VAL A 18 -1.74 8.59 3.54
CA VAL A 18 -1.04 8.52 4.83
C VAL A 18 -1.07 7.08 5.32
N LEU A 19 0.12 6.53 5.60
CA LEU A 19 0.30 5.18 6.18
C LEU A 19 -0.31 4.05 5.35
N THR A 20 -0.43 4.25 4.03
CA THR A 20 -0.80 3.19 3.09
C THR A 20 0.42 2.33 2.74
N PRO A 21 0.26 1.09 2.24
CA PRO A 21 1.39 0.32 1.73
C PRO A 21 2.13 0.94 0.53
N ASP A 22 1.53 1.95 -0.12
CA ASP A 22 2.15 2.68 -1.23
C ASP A 22 3.02 3.85 -0.76
N SER A 23 2.60 4.54 0.30
CA SER A 23 3.35 5.63 0.94
C SER A 23 4.31 5.15 2.04
N SER A 24 4.19 3.91 2.52
CA SER A 24 4.90 3.40 3.70
C SER A 24 5.42 1.98 3.54
N ARG A 25 6.55 1.68 4.21
CA ARG A 25 7.05 0.31 4.36
C ARG A 25 6.45 -0.33 5.61
N LEU A 26 5.51 -1.25 5.42
CA LEU A 26 4.86 -1.97 6.50
C LEU A 26 5.48 -3.37 6.66
N TRP A 27 5.98 -3.66 7.86
CA TRP A 27 6.54 -4.95 8.25
C TRP A 27 5.86 -5.49 9.50
N ALA A 28 5.72 -6.80 9.60
CA ALA A 28 5.31 -7.41 10.86
C ALA A 28 6.47 -7.29 11.86
N ALA A 29 6.21 -6.74 13.04
CA ALA A 29 7.24 -6.49 14.04
C ALA A 29 8.03 -7.76 14.43
N ARG A 30 7.35 -8.92 14.45
CA ARG A 30 7.96 -10.23 14.74
C ARG A 30 8.96 -10.71 13.68
N ASP A 31 8.88 -10.19 12.46
CA ASP A 31 9.73 -10.61 11.34
C ASP A 31 10.93 -9.67 11.16
N TRP A 32 11.03 -8.61 11.97
CA TRP A 32 12.08 -7.61 11.87
C TRP A 32 13.19 -7.80 12.91
N THR A 33 14.43 -7.61 12.45
CA THR A 33 15.63 -7.46 13.27
C THR A 33 16.52 -6.35 12.70
N PRO A 34 17.42 -5.73 13.50
CA PRO A 34 18.36 -4.73 12.98
C PRO A 34 19.14 -5.25 11.76
N GLY A 35 19.18 -4.44 10.70
CA GLY A 35 19.83 -4.79 9.43
C GLY A 35 19.01 -5.65 8.46
N ALA A 36 17.84 -6.15 8.86
CA ALA A 36 16.96 -6.92 7.98
C ALA A 36 16.04 -6.04 7.12
N THR A 37 15.66 -6.56 5.94
CA THR A 37 14.54 -6.06 5.13
C THR A 37 13.53 -7.19 4.97
N PRO A 38 12.57 -7.33 5.90
CA PRO A 38 11.58 -8.40 5.84
C PRO A 38 10.66 -8.26 4.62
N HIS A 39 9.97 -9.35 4.28
CA HIS A 39 8.87 -9.29 3.32
C HIS A 39 7.74 -8.42 3.88
N GLY A 40 7.54 -7.26 3.27
CA GLY A 40 6.49 -6.33 3.69
C GLY A 40 5.11 -6.66 3.15
N PHE A 41 4.14 -5.86 3.57
CA PHE A 41 2.78 -5.91 3.05
C PHE A 41 2.62 -5.07 1.78
N ASP A 42 3.52 -5.24 0.81
CA ASP A 42 3.60 -4.43 -0.40
C ASP A 42 3.38 -5.26 -1.68
N LYS A 43 3.67 -4.64 -2.83
CA LYS A 43 3.53 -5.22 -4.18
C LYS A 43 4.60 -6.28 -4.51
N GLN A 44 5.22 -6.94 -3.53
CA GLN A 44 6.24 -7.96 -3.79
C GLN A 44 5.78 -9.08 -4.75
N PRO A 45 4.54 -9.62 -4.68
CA PRO A 45 4.10 -10.64 -5.64
C PRO A 45 4.12 -10.17 -7.10
N VAL A 46 3.79 -8.90 -7.35
CA VAL A 46 3.88 -8.28 -8.68
C VAL A 46 5.33 -8.15 -9.12
N ARG A 47 6.22 -7.68 -8.23
CA ARG A 47 7.65 -7.56 -8.53
C ARG A 47 8.26 -8.93 -8.87
N ASP A 48 8.03 -9.91 -8.02
CA ASP A 48 8.52 -11.29 -8.21
C ASP A 48 8.03 -11.87 -9.55
N HIS A 49 6.76 -11.64 -9.89
CA HIS A 49 6.20 -12.10 -11.17
C HIS A 49 6.90 -11.44 -12.35
N LEU A 50 7.00 -10.11 -12.35
CA LEU A 50 7.56 -9.34 -13.46
C LEU A 50 9.06 -9.57 -13.64
N ASP A 51 9.81 -9.71 -12.54
CA ASP A 51 11.24 -10.02 -12.58
C ASP A 51 11.52 -11.45 -13.10
N GLY A 52 10.51 -12.34 -13.06
CA GLY A 52 10.56 -13.68 -13.67
C GLY A 52 10.32 -13.69 -15.20
N LEU A 53 9.93 -12.57 -15.79
CA LEU A 53 9.68 -12.44 -17.23
C LEU A 53 10.90 -11.88 -17.95
N ALA A 54 11.06 -12.22 -19.24
CA ALA A 54 12.05 -11.58 -20.12
C ALA A 54 11.61 -10.18 -20.59
N TRP A 55 10.83 -9.47 -19.78
CA TRP A 55 10.30 -8.14 -20.09
C TRP A 55 11.30 -7.07 -19.66
N ASP A 56 11.66 -6.19 -20.58
CA ASP A 56 12.64 -5.11 -20.39
C ASP A 56 12.08 -3.87 -19.67
N LYS A 57 10.90 -4.00 -19.06
CA LYS A 57 10.18 -2.95 -18.33
C LYS A 57 9.70 -1.80 -19.23
N THR A 58 9.58 -2.02 -20.54
CA THR A 58 9.00 -1.05 -21.48
C THR A 58 7.47 -1.18 -21.58
N PRO A 59 6.72 -0.06 -21.63
CA PRO A 59 5.27 -0.12 -21.82
C PRO A 59 4.86 -0.68 -23.20
N PRO A 60 3.72 -1.40 -23.30
CA PRO A 60 2.82 -1.78 -22.21
C PRO A 60 3.36 -2.97 -21.38
N PRO A 61 3.05 -3.02 -20.06
CA PRO A 61 3.43 -4.16 -19.24
C PRO A 61 2.67 -5.43 -19.65
N PRO A 62 3.25 -6.61 -19.42
CA PRO A 62 2.53 -7.86 -19.56
C PRO A 62 1.34 -7.92 -18.58
N ALA A 63 0.30 -8.65 -18.97
CA ALA A 63 -0.84 -8.90 -18.09
C ALA A 63 -0.40 -9.70 -16.86
N LEU A 64 -0.92 -9.34 -15.69
CA LEU A 64 -0.68 -10.09 -14.46
C LEU A 64 -1.66 -11.27 -14.39
N PRO A 65 -1.20 -12.49 -14.05
CA PRO A 65 -2.08 -13.60 -13.73
C PRO A 65 -2.97 -13.29 -12.54
N ASP A 66 -4.19 -13.84 -12.53
CA ASP A 66 -5.16 -13.64 -11.45
C ASP A 66 -4.59 -13.99 -10.07
N GLU A 67 -3.79 -15.05 -9.97
CA GLU A 67 -3.14 -15.44 -8.71
C GLU A 67 -2.21 -14.34 -8.16
N VAL A 68 -1.49 -13.62 -9.04
CA VAL A 68 -0.60 -12.53 -8.62
C VAL A 68 -1.44 -11.36 -8.12
N VAL A 69 -2.53 -11.05 -8.82
CA VAL A 69 -3.50 -10.02 -8.39
C VAL A 69 -4.08 -10.37 -7.03
N ASP A 70 -4.59 -11.58 -6.86
CA ASP A 70 -5.18 -12.08 -5.60
C ASP A 70 -4.18 -12.06 -4.45
N ARG A 71 -2.95 -12.53 -4.68
CA ARG A 71 -1.89 -12.53 -3.66
C ARG A 71 -1.52 -11.11 -3.24
N THR A 72 -1.47 -10.16 -4.17
CA THR A 72 -1.22 -8.76 -3.85
C THR A 72 -2.40 -8.14 -3.12
N ALA A 73 -3.64 -8.36 -3.58
CA ALA A 73 -4.85 -7.85 -2.92
C ALA A 73 -4.97 -8.35 -1.47
N ARG A 74 -4.69 -9.64 -1.24
CA ARG A 74 -4.66 -10.23 0.12
C ARG A 74 -3.63 -9.57 1.04
N ARG A 75 -2.47 -9.17 0.52
CA ARG A 75 -1.45 -8.45 1.32
C ARG A 75 -1.93 -7.07 1.75
N TYR A 76 -2.58 -6.32 0.85
CA TYR A 76 -3.13 -5.00 1.17
C TYR A 76 -4.27 -5.10 2.18
N ARG A 77 -5.15 -6.11 2.02
CA ARG A 77 -6.20 -6.42 2.99
C ARG A 77 -5.59 -6.74 4.37
N ASP A 78 -4.61 -7.64 4.44
CA ASP A 78 -3.96 -8.01 5.71
C ASP A 78 -3.27 -6.80 6.38
N ALA A 79 -2.65 -5.90 5.61
CA ALA A 79 -2.12 -4.65 6.15
C ALA A 79 -3.22 -3.77 6.75
N TYR A 80 -4.30 -3.52 5.98
CA TYR A 80 -5.42 -2.71 6.44
C TYR A 80 -6.02 -3.29 7.72
N GLU A 81 -6.38 -4.57 7.72
CA GLU A 81 -7.09 -5.20 8.84
C GLU A 81 -6.23 -5.23 10.12
N ARG A 82 -4.90 -5.37 9.98
CA ARG A 82 -3.98 -5.29 11.14
C ARG A 82 -3.78 -3.88 11.67
N VAL A 83 -3.65 -2.89 10.79
CA VAL A 83 -3.42 -1.50 11.20
C VAL A 83 -4.69 -0.88 11.77
N CYS A 84 -5.84 -1.14 11.14
CA CYS A 84 -7.13 -0.56 11.50
C CYS A 84 -7.89 -1.39 12.55
N GLY A 85 -7.61 -2.69 12.67
CA GLY A 85 -8.28 -3.58 13.63
C GLY A 85 -9.73 -3.91 13.27
N VAL A 86 -10.13 -3.69 12.01
CA VAL A 86 -11.48 -3.93 11.48
C VAL A 86 -11.39 -4.64 10.13
N SER A 87 -12.46 -5.34 9.73
CA SER A 87 -12.51 -6.01 8.43
C SER A 87 -12.60 -4.99 7.31
N LEU A 88 -11.89 -5.22 6.19
CA LEU A 88 -12.07 -4.40 5.00
C LEU A 88 -13.47 -4.59 4.37
N ASP A 89 -14.14 -5.71 4.64
CA ASP A 89 -15.50 -5.96 4.14
C ASP A 89 -16.55 -5.10 4.87
N ASP A 90 -16.22 -4.56 6.04
CA ASP A 90 -17.06 -3.61 6.78
C ASP A 90 -16.88 -2.16 6.29
N TRP A 91 -16.13 -1.95 5.19
CA TRP A 91 -15.90 -0.61 4.65
C TRP A 91 -17.23 0.05 4.26
N PRO A 92 -17.48 1.33 4.62
CA PRO A 92 -18.80 1.95 4.52
C PRO A 92 -19.43 1.96 3.11
N ASP A 93 -18.62 1.81 2.07
CA ASP A 93 -19.05 1.76 0.67
C ASP A 93 -18.72 0.41 -0.01
N ALA A 94 -18.49 -0.67 0.73
CA ALA A 94 -18.17 -1.99 0.17
C ALA A 94 -19.27 -2.51 -0.79
N ASP A 95 -20.51 -2.02 -0.67
CA ASP A 95 -21.65 -2.36 -1.52
C ASP A 95 -21.78 -1.49 -2.79
N ARG A 96 -20.95 -0.45 -2.96
CA ARG A 96 -20.92 0.35 -4.19
C ARG A 96 -19.96 -0.26 -5.20
N GLY A 97 -20.42 -1.32 -5.86
CA GLY A 97 -19.72 -1.98 -6.97
C GLY A 97 -19.38 -1.04 -8.13
#